data_AF-A0A7W1QAI2-F1
#
_entry.id   AF-A0A7W1QAI2-F1
#
_cell.length_a   1.000
_cell.length_b   1.000
_cell.length_c   1.000
_cell.angle_alpha   90.00
_cell.angle_beta   90.00
_cell.angle_gamma   90.00
#
_symmetry.space_group_name_H-M   'P 1'
#
loop_
_entity.id
_entity.type
_entity.pdbx_description
1 polymer ?
#
loop_
_entity_poly.entity_id
_entity_poly.type
_entity_poly.pdbx_seq_one_letter_code
_entity_poly.pdbx_strand_id
1 'polypeptide(L)'
;RAGFDTARYDDIVYAIADSHCGFHGATWGHEVMLTRQPNLQLVVHELGHAFGLGHAQASDCITVAGVCGIDETGDPFSPMGSGEVDFSAYEKVTLGWIRDQPHVTAANRYVLAPPTKESALAQSLIVDTEQGSWWIEYRSQPFRGLLFRFIDNRVIPSPFAESSLLMRKLTKAKRPWLAKGESYRIPGSFRVTLTKAADGRAEVRFR
;
A
#
# COMPACT_ATOMS: atom_id res chain seq x y z
N ARG A 1 -39.80 20.02 3.37
CA ARG A 1 -39.25 19.14 2.29
C ARG A 1 -38.66 17.93 2.98
N ALA A 2 -39.14 16.73 2.70
CA ALA A 2 -38.48 15.50 3.15
C ALA A 2 -37.36 15.18 2.16
N GLY A 3 -36.12 15.38 2.57
CA GLY A 3 -34.91 15.03 1.81
C GLY A 3 -33.99 14.19 2.68
N PHE A 4 -33.05 13.49 2.05
CA PHE A 4 -31.98 12.78 2.76
C PHE A 4 -31.10 13.79 3.51
N ASP A 5 -30.95 13.61 4.82
CA ASP A 5 -30.14 14.47 5.67
C ASP A 5 -28.71 13.94 5.75
N THR A 6 -27.84 14.54 4.96
CA THR A 6 -26.42 14.19 4.82
C THR A 6 -25.65 14.41 6.11
N ALA A 7 -26.08 15.33 6.98
CA ALA A 7 -25.37 15.67 8.21
C ALA A 7 -25.37 14.55 9.29
N ARG A 8 -26.10 13.46 9.04
CA ARG A 8 -26.22 12.32 9.96
C ARG A 8 -25.21 11.19 9.72
N TYR A 9 -24.39 11.30 8.69
CA TYR A 9 -23.46 10.27 8.26
C TYR A 9 -22.04 10.84 8.23
N ASP A 10 -21.08 10.03 8.66
CA ASP A 10 -19.67 10.41 8.61
C ASP A 10 -19.17 10.48 7.16
N ASP A 11 -19.61 9.55 6.31
CA ASP A 11 -19.29 9.48 4.88
C ASP A 11 -20.54 9.23 4.03
N ILE A 12 -20.56 9.77 2.81
CA ILE A 12 -21.73 9.73 1.92
C ILE A 12 -21.31 9.29 0.53
N VAL A 13 -21.96 8.25 0.03
CA VAL A 13 -21.70 7.69 -1.30
C VAL A 13 -22.85 8.03 -2.24
N TYR A 14 -22.57 8.81 -3.28
CA TYR A 14 -23.48 9.11 -4.38
C TYR A 14 -23.20 8.17 -5.55
N ALA A 15 -24.18 7.33 -5.91
CA ALA A 15 -24.09 6.50 -7.11
C ALA A 15 -24.87 7.15 -8.27
N ILE A 16 -24.16 7.56 -9.32
CA ILE A 16 -24.75 8.24 -10.48
C ILE A 16 -25.05 7.20 -11.56
N ALA A 17 -26.34 7.04 -11.88
CA ALA A 17 -26.79 6.22 -13.00
C ALA A 17 -26.43 6.88 -14.35
N ASP A 18 -26.16 6.05 -15.36
CA ASP A 18 -25.93 6.47 -16.76
C ASP A 18 -24.83 7.54 -16.94
N SER A 19 -23.80 7.52 -16.09
CA SER A 19 -22.68 8.45 -16.21
C SER A 19 -21.74 8.08 -17.37
N HIS A 20 -21.30 9.11 -18.11
CA HIS A 20 -20.32 9.00 -19.19
C HIS A 20 -18.94 9.60 -18.80
N CYS A 21 -18.66 9.72 -17.50
CA CYS A 21 -17.36 10.19 -17.00
C CYS A 21 -16.21 9.26 -17.41
N GLY A 22 -14.99 9.81 -17.55
CA GLY A 22 -13.76 9.05 -17.88
C GLY A 22 -13.06 8.41 -16.68
N PHE A 23 -13.60 8.57 -15.47
CA PHE A 23 -13.11 8.00 -14.22
C PHE A 23 -14.22 7.16 -13.57
N HIS A 24 -13.89 6.31 -12.59
CA HIS A 24 -14.83 5.37 -11.95
C HIS A 24 -15.44 5.89 -10.66
N GLY A 25 -14.68 6.71 -9.93
CA GLY A 25 -15.16 7.47 -8.80
C GLY A 25 -14.25 8.65 -8.50
N ALA A 26 -14.71 9.50 -7.59
CA ALA A 26 -13.94 10.63 -7.09
C ALA A 26 -14.42 10.95 -5.68
N THR A 27 -13.49 11.42 -4.85
CA THR A 27 -13.75 11.69 -3.44
C THR A 27 -13.32 13.11 -3.06
N TRP A 28 -14.19 13.81 -2.34
CA TRP A 28 -13.95 15.15 -1.79
C TRP A 28 -14.28 15.16 -0.30
N GLY A 29 -13.25 15.06 0.54
CA GLY A 29 -13.44 14.88 1.98
C GLY A 29 -14.24 13.61 2.25
N HIS A 30 -15.43 13.77 2.85
CA HIS A 30 -16.32 12.68 3.24
C HIS A 30 -17.36 12.29 2.18
N GLU A 31 -17.32 12.93 1.01
CA GLU A 31 -18.26 12.66 -0.08
C GLU A 31 -17.58 11.88 -1.20
N VAL A 32 -18.15 10.71 -1.50
CA VAL A 32 -17.72 9.81 -2.56
C VAL A 32 -18.74 9.85 -3.69
N MET A 33 -18.27 10.04 -4.91
CA MET A 33 -19.07 9.95 -6.12
C MET A 33 -18.67 8.74 -6.93
N LEU A 34 -19.61 7.84 -7.21
CA LEU A 34 -19.44 6.70 -8.09
C LEU A 34 -20.11 6.98 -9.44
N THR A 35 -19.34 6.87 -10.52
CA THR A 35 -19.80 7.12 -11.91
C THR A 35 -20.03 5.81 -12.68
N ARG A 36 -19.87 4.68 -11.99
CA ARG A 36 -20.04 3.33 -12.50
C ARG A 36 -20.90 2.54 -11.53
N GLN A 37 -21.40 1.39 -12.00
CA GLN A 37 -22.12 0.47 -11.14
C GLN A 37 -21.24 0.10 -9.93
N PRO A 38 -21.73 0.31 -8.70
CA PRO A 38 -20.97 -0.03 -7.51
C PRO A 38 -20.65 -1.52 -7.49
N ASN A 39 -19.38 -1.83 -7.24
CA ASN A 39 -18.93 -3.16 -6.86
C ASN A 39 -18.05 -3.03 -5.60
N LEU A 40 -17.73 -4.15 -4.96
CA LEU A 40 -16.99 -4.13 -3.70
C LEU A 40 -15.64 -3.42 -3.85
N GLN A 41 -14.89 -3.71 -4.92
CA GLN A 41 -13.58 -3.13 -5.17
C GLN A 41 -13.66 -1.60 -5.27
N LEU A 42 -14.56 -1.08 -6.11
CA LEU A 42 -14.73 0.36 -6.33
C LEU A 42 -15.17 1.07 -5.06
N VAL A 43 -16.13 0.50 -4.33
CA VAL A 43 -16.60 1.11 -3.07
C VAL A 43 -15.48 1.17 -2.03
N VAL A 44 -14.69 0.11 -1.88
CA VAL A 44 -13.56 0.09 -0.93
C VAL A 44 -12.46 1.06 -1.35
N HIS A 45 -12.15 1.16 -2.64
CA HIS A 45 -11.16 2.09 -3.17
C HIS A 45 -11.53 3.55 -2.86
N GLU A 46 -12.75 3.95 -3.22
CA GLU A 46 -13.19 5.34 -3.02
C GLU A 46 -13.40 5.67 -1.55
N LEU A 47 -13.88 4.73 -0.74
CA LEU A 47 -13.94 4.92 0.72
C LEU A 47 -12.55 5.06 1.33
N GLY A 48 -11.53 4.39 0.76
CA GLY A 48 -10.14 4.60 1.16
C GLY A 48 -9.68 6.05 0.95
N HIS A 49 -10.10 6.70 -0.14
CA HIS A 49 -9.86 8.13 -0.34
C HIS A 49 -10.59 9.00 0.69
N ALA A 50 -11.82 8.65 1.07
CA ALA A 50 -12.57 9.40 2.08
C ALA A 50 -11.89 9.32 3.46
N PHE A 51 -11.23 8.19 3.73
CA PHE A 51 -10.38 8.02 4.90
C PHE A 51 -8.97 8.62 4.77
N GLY A 52 -8.66 9.28 3.65
CA GLY A 52 -7.42 10.03 3.44
C GLY A 52 -6.29 9.24 2.77
N LEU A 53 -6.52 8.06 2.21
CA LEU A 53 -5.50 7.30 1.49
C LEU A 53 -5.27 7.83 0.08
N GLY A 54 -4.01 7.91 -0.34
CA GLY A 54 -3.62 8.08 -1.74
C GLY A 54 -3.66 6.76 -2.51
N HIS A 55 -3.37 6.80 -3.81
CA HIS A 55 -3.28 5.56 -4.60
C HIS A 55 -2.10 4.68 -4.19
N ALA A 56 -2.28 3.37 -4.36
CA ALA A 56 -1.19 2.41 -4.36
C ALA A 56 -0.71 2.17 -5.79
N GLN A 57 0.41 2.80 -6.09
CA GLN A 57 1.07 2.82 -7.37
C GLN A 57 2.00 1.63 -7.56
N ALA A 58 2.45 1.40 -8.79
CA ALA A 58 3.54 0.47 -9.04
C ALA A 58 4.52 0.97 -10.11
N SER A 59 5.77 0.55 -10.01
CA SER A 59 6.79 0.79 -11.03
C SER A 59 7.73 -0.39 -11.23
N ASP A 60 8.29 -0.48 -12.43
CA ASP A 60 9.31 -1.46 -12.81
C ASP A 60 10.73 -1.05 -12.40
N CYS A 61 10.94 0.16 -11.88
CA CYS A 61 12.26 0.70 -11.56
C CYS A 61 12.30 1.37 -10.19
N ILE A 62 13.52 1.45 -9.66
CA ILE A 62 13.84 1.88 -8.30
C ILE A 62 14.36 3.34 -8.26
N THR A 63 14.14 4.12 -9.32
CA THR A 63 14.68 5.49 -9.41
C THR A 63 13.56 6.50 -9.57
N VAL A 64 13.63 7.54 -8.72
CA VAL A 64 13.06 8.89 -8.84
C VAL A 64 12.29 9.09 -10.15
N ALA A 65 11.00 9.37 -10.01
CA ALA A 65 10.05 9.70 -11.09
C ALA A 65 10.73 10.29 -12.34
N GLY A 66 10.67 9.56 -13.46
CA GLY A 66 11.10 10.08 -14.77
C GLY A 66 11.77 9.08 -15.72
N VAL A 67 12.40 8.01 -15.22
CA VAL A 67 13.08 7.02 -16.10
C VAL A 67 12.17 5.84 -16.46
N CYS A 68 11.25 5.49 -15.56
CA CYS A 68 10.28 4.42 -15.78
C CYS A 68 8.87 4.91 -15.44
N GLY A 69 7.88 4.41 -16.16
CA GLY A 69 6.48 4.76 -15.93
C GLY A 69 6.04 4.41 -14.51
N ILE A 70 5.23 5.29 -13.93
CA ILE A 70 4.45 5.01 -12.74
C ILE A 70 3.06 4.63 -13.22
N ASP A 71 2.58 3.49 -12.72
CA ASP A 71 1.20 3.05 -12.90
C ASP A 71 0.42 3.46 -11.66
N GLU A 72 -0.44 4.47 -11.80
CA GLU A 72 -1.10 5.18 -10.69
C GLU A 72 -1.89 4.24 -9.77
N THR A 73 -2.59 3.24 -10.33
CA THR A 73 -3.31 2.21 -9.58
C THR A 73 -2.67 0.84 -9.75
N GLY A 74 -1.35 0.84 -9.96
CA GLY A 74 -0.62 -0.33 -10.40
C GLY A 74 -0.34 -1.40 -9.35
N ASP A 75 -0.57 -1.15 -8.06
CA ASP A 75 -0.34 -2.15 -7.01
C ASP A 75 -1.49 -3.17 -6.99
N PRO A 76 -1.26 -4.45 -7.38
CA PRO A 76 -2.30 -5.47 -7.35
C PRO A 76 -2.53 -6.05 -5.95
N PHE A 77 -1.85 -5.53 -4.92
CA PHE A 77 -1.89 -6.00 -3.54
C PHE A 77 -2.40 -4.95 -2.56
N SER A 78 -3.14 -3.96 -3.06
CA SER A 78 -3.88 -2.98 -2.27
C SER A 78 -5.21 -2.63 -2.96
N PRO A 79 -6.30 -2.39 -2.21
CA PRO A 79 -7.52 -1.81 -2.74
C PRO A 79 -7.30 -0.42 -3.33
N MET A 80 -6.29 0.34 -2.87
CA MET A 80 -5.93 1.65 -3.42
C MET A 80 -5.17 1.55 -4.75
N GLY A 81 -4.85 0.34 -5.20
CA GLY A 81 -4.32 0.06 -6.52
C GLY A 81 -5.36 -0.68 -7.35
N SER A 82 -4.94 -1.80 -7.95
CA SER A 82 -5.79 -2.66 -8.79
C SER A 82 -6.17 -3.96 -8.09
N GLY A 83 -5.76 -4.13 -6.82
CA GLY A 83 -5.98 -5.34 -6.05
C GLY A 83 -7.34 -5.39 -5.36
N GLU A 84 -7.77 -6.61 -5.04
CA GLU A 84 -8.96 -6.89 -4.20
C GLU A 84 -8.56 -7.53 -2.85
N VAL A 85 -7.26 -7.50 -2.52
CA VAL A 85 -6.76 -8.00 -1.23
C VAL A 85 -6.80 -6.90 -0.17
N ASP A 86 -6.59 -7.27 1.08
CA ASP A 86 -6.56 -6.35 2.22
C ASP A 86 -5.48 -5.26 2.09
N PHE A 87 -5.75 -4.08 2.67
CA PHE A 87 -4.85 -2.93 2.71
C PHE A 87 -3.43 -3.30 3.17
N SER A 88 -2.45 -2.58 2.65
CA SER A 88 -1.07 -2.62 3.09
C SER A 88 -0.91 -2.14 4.53
N ALA A 89 0.17 -2.57 5.18
CA ALA A 89 0.60 -2.08 6.47
C ALA A 89 0.81 -0.57 6.45
N TYR A 90 1.28 0.00 5.34
CA TYR A 90 1.40 1.46 5.18
C TYR A 90 0.03 2.13 5.32
N GLU A 91 -0.92 1.73 4.48
CA GLU A 91 -2.29 2.27 4.52
C GLU A 91 -2.94 2.07 5.89
N LYS A 92 -2.78 0.90 6.51
CA LYS A 92 -3.33 0.63 7.84
C LYS A 92 -2.69 1.47 8.95
N VAL A 93 -1.40 1.82 8.86
CA VAL A 93 -0.77 2.78 9.78
C VAL A 93 -1.33 4.17 9.55
N THR A 94 -1.43 4.60 8.29
CA THR A 94 -2.01 5.90 7.92
C THR A 94 -3.43 6.06 8.45
N LEU A 95 -4.22 4.98 8.41
CA LEU A 95 -5.59 4.94 8.95
C LEU A 95 -5.66 4.75 10.48
N GLY A 96 -4.54 4.51 11.16
CA GLY A 96 -4.50 4.21 12.60
C GLY A 96 -5.07 2.85 12.99
N TRP A 97 -5.23 1.92 12.04
CA TRP A 97 -5.78 0.58 12.29
C TRP A 97 -4.76 -0.40 12.87
N ILE A 98 -3.47 -0.17 12.59
CA ILE A 98 -2.36 -0.87 13.23
C ILE A 98 -1.38 0.15 13.79
N ARG A 99 -0.62 -0.25 14.81
CA ARG A 99 0.42 0.58 15.42
C ARG A 99 1.52 0.97 14.45
N ASP A 100 2.27 2.01 14.80
CA ASP A 100 3.49 2.38 14.09
C ASP A 100 4.47 1.21 13.96
N GLN A 101 5.10 1.14 12.80
CA GLN A 101 5.99 0.06 12.42
C GLN A 101 7.45 0.44 12.71
N PRO A 102 8.30 -0.53 13.11
CA PRO A 102 9.64 -0.22 13.53
C PRO A 102 10.54 0.19 12.35
N HIS A 103 11.36 1.21 12.60
CA HIS A 103 12.43 1.64 11.72
C HIS A 103 13.67 0.77 11.93
N VAL A 104 14.23 0.26 10.83
CA VAL A 104 15.41 -0.61 10.82
C VAL A 104 16.66 0.25 10.73
N THR A 105 17.37 0.36 11.85
CA THR A 105 18.62 1.15 11.96
C THR A 105 19.87 0.29 12.07
N ALA A 106 19.72 -1.03 12.18
CA ALA A 106 20.83 -1.96 12.34
C ALA A 106 20.66 -3.25 11.53
N ALA A 107 21.80 -3.79 11.08
CA ALA A 107 21.88 -5.10 10.46
C ALA A 107 21.58 -6.20 11.49
N ASN A 108 20.34 -6.70 11.49
CA ASN A 108 19.88 -7.72 12.42
C ASN A 108 18.84 -8.65 11.78
N ARG A 109 18.37 -9.63 12.55
CA ARG A 109 17.20 -10.42 12.24
C ARG A 109 15.96 -9.77 12.83
N TYR A 110 14.89 -9.72 12.04
CA TYR A 110 13.60 -9.19 12.44
C TYR A 110 12.51 -10.22 12.12
N VAL A 111 11.44 -10.18 12.92
CA VAL A 111 10.29 -11.07 12.78
C VAL A 111 9.08 -10.23 12.41
N LEU A 112 8.37 -10.67 11.38
CA LEU A 112 7.19 -10.01 10.84
C LEU A 112 5.97 -10.93 10.93
N ALA A 113 4.81 -10.37 11.21
CA ALA A 113 3.51 -10.99 11.00
C ALA A 113 2.85 -10.39 9.74
N PRO A 114 1.93 -11.09 9.08
CA PRO A 114 1.12 -10.49 8.02
C PRO A 114 0.25 -9.33 8.54
N PRO A 115 -0.05 -8.31 7.70
CA PRO A 115 -0.92 -7.20 8.07
C PRO A 115 -2.41 -7.57 8.14
N THR A 116 -2.78 -8.82 7.82
CA THR A 116 -4.18 -9.26 7.66
C THR A 116 -4.85 -9.68 8.97
N LYS A 117 -4.11 -9.74 10.08
CA LYS A 117 -4.63 -10.04 11.42
C LYS A 117 -3.91 -9.20 12.45
N GLU A 118 -4.58 -8.88 13.55
CA GLU A 118 -3.98 -8.19 14.68
C GLU A 118 -2.74 -8.94 15.20
N SER A 119 -1.68 -8.20 15.52
CA SER A 119 -0.44 -8.79 16.01
C SER A 119 0.35 -7.83 16.90
N ALA A 120 0.98 -8.37 17.94
CA ALA A 120 2.01 -7.68 18.72
C ALA A 120 3.39 -7.70 18.03
N LEU A 121 3.55 -8.43 16.92
CA LEU A 121 4.77 -8.39 16.10
C LEU A 121 4.73 -7.19 15.13
N ALA A 122 5.87 -6.86 14.54
CA ALA A 122 5.89 -5.92 13.42
C ALA A 122 5.12 -6.53 12.24
N GLN A 123 4.37 -5.71 11.50
CA GLN A 123 3.63 -6.10 10.29
C GLN A 123 4.23 -5.50 9.02
N SER A 124 5.11 -4.51 9.19
CA SER A 124 6.06 -4.01 8.20
C SER A 124 7.37 -3.64 8.90
N LEU A 125 8.44 -3.49 8.12
CA LEU A 125 9.67 -2.84 8.55
C LEU A 125 9.90 -1.62 7.68
N ILE A 126 10.34 -0.53 8.30
CA ILE A 126 10.63 0.73 7.59
C ILE A 126 12.14 0.91 7.49
N VAL A 127 12.65 1.24 6.31
CA VAL A 127 14.04 1.65 6.10
C VAL A 127 14.04 3.05 5.51
N ASP A 128 14.45 4.04 6.30
CA ASP A 128 14.53 5.42 5.84
C ASP A 128 15.74 5.65 4.95
N THR A 129 15.57 6.56 4.01
CA THR A 129 16.59 7.07 3.10
C THR A 129 16.40 8.58 2.96
N GLU A 130 17.36 9.27 2.34
CA GLU A 130 17.25 10.72 2.12
C GLU A 130 16.01 11.10 1.28
N GLN A 131 15.59 10.24 0.36
CA GLN A 131 14.49 10.51 -0.57
C GLN A 131 13.11 10.12 -0.04
N GLY A 132 13.05 9.27 0.98
CA GLY A 132 11.83 8.53 1.29
C GLY A 132 12.08 7.31 2.16
N SER A 133 11.04 6.53 2.38
CA SER A 133 11.12 5.35 3.24
C SER A 133 10.63 4.11 2.52
N TRP A 134 11.38 3.02 2.68
CA TRP A 134 11.02 1.70 2.17
C TRP A 134 10.20 0.96 3.20
N TRP A 135 8.98 0.61 2.83
CA TRP A 135 8.08 -0.26 3.59
C TRP A 135 8.20 -1.70 3.10
N ILE A 136 8.61 -2.58 4.00
CA ILE A 136 8.90 -3.99 3.73
C ILE A 136 7.87 -4.83 4.47
N GLU A 137 6.89 -5.30 3.72
CA GLU A 137 5.72 -6.00 4.25
C GLU A 137 5.77 -7.49 3.91
N TYR A 138 5.42 -8.34 4.87
CA TYR A 138 5.24 -9.76 4.59
C TYR A 138 3.78 -10.10 4.28
N ARG A 139 3.53 -10.72 3.13
CA ARG A 139 2.24 -11.36 2.81
C ARG A 139 2.38 -12.87 2.93
N SER A 140 1.37 -13.50 3.53
CA SER A 140 1.22 -14.96 3.58
C SER A 140 0.16 -15.50 2.62
N GLN A 141 -0.71 -14.63 2.10
CA GLN A 141 -1.71 -14.89 1.08
C GLN A 141 -1.77 -13.68 0.13
N PRO A 142 -2.01 -13.87 -1.19
CA PRO A 142 -2.15 -15.17 -1.88
C PRO A 142 -0.82 -15.90 -2.11
N PHE A 143 0.30 -15.26 -1.78
CA PHE A 143 1.66 -15.83 -1.83
C PHE A 143 2.37 -15.60 -0.50
N ARG A 144 3.49 -16.32 -0.29
CA ARG A 144 4.38 -16.12 0.85
C ARG A 144 5.63 -15.36 0.41
N GLY A 145 5.69 -14.07 0.69
CA GLY A 145 6.82 -13.23 0.26
C GLY A 145 6.82 -11.82 0.85
N LEU A 146 7.94 -11.13 0.68
CA LEU A 146 8.04 -9.71 1.01
C LEU A 146 7.66 -8.85 -0.18
N LEU A 147 6.81 -7.87 0.06
CA LEU A 147 6.56 -6.75 -0.84
C LEU A 147 7.40 -5.56 -0.38
N PHE A 148 7.80 -4.74 -1.35
CA PHE A 148 8.58 -3.53 -1.12
C PHE A 148 7.85 -2.36 -1.75
N ARG A 149 7.42 -1.44 -0.90
CA ARG A 149 6.82 -0.18 -1.31
C ARG A 149 7.73 0.96 -0.92
N PHE A 150 7.86 1.96 -1.77
CA PHE A 150 8.58 3.18 -1.48
C PHE A 150 7.59 4.31 -1.28
N ILE A 151 7.74 5.07 -0.20
CA ILE A 151 7.01 6.33 0.03
C ILE A 151 8.01 7.45 -0.19
N ASP A 152 7.73 8.34 -1.13
CA ASP A 152 8.57 9.51 -1.40
C ASP A 152 8.31 10.58 -0.32
N ASN A 153 9.37 11.15 0.24
CA ASN A 153 9.24 12.21 1.25
C ASN A 153 9.02 13.59 0.62
N ARG A 154 9.04 13.70 -0.71
CA ARG A 154 8.64 14.93 -1.41
C ARG A 154 7.17 15.16 -1.19
N VAL A 155 6.87 16.12 -0.32
CA VAL A 155 5.51 16.58 -0.08
C VAL A 155 4.97 17.22 -1.35
N ILE A 156 4.10 16.49 -2.04
CA ILE A 156 3.32 17.03 -3.15
C ILE A 156 1.97 17.44 -2.55
N PRO A 157 1.54 18.70 -2.67
CA PRO A 157 0.25 19.12 -2.12
C PRO A 157 -0.88 18.22 -2.65
N SER A 158 -1.45 17.45 -1.74
CA SER A 158 -2.50 16.47 -1.98
C SER A 158 -3.43 16.47 -0.77
N PRO A 159 -4.76 16.32 -0.96
CA PRO A 159 -5.67 16.09 0.16
C PRO A 159 -5.52 14.68 0.77
N PHE A 160 -4.75 13.81 0.13
CA PHE A 160 -4.53 12.42 0.54
C PHE A 160 -3.10 12.19 1.02
N ALA A 161 -2.92 11.13 1.81
CA ALA A 161 -1.61 10.63 2.19
C ALA A 161 -0.77 10.26 0.96
N GLU A 162 0.55 10.29 1.13
CA GLU A 162 1.49 10.03 0.05
C GLU A 162 1.27 8.65 -0.58
N SER A 163 1.33 8.60 -1.91
CA SER A 163 1.14 7.36 -2.65
C SER A 163 2.24 6.36 -2.33
N SER A 164 1.86 5.09 -2.18
CA SER A 164 2.83 4.02 -2.03
C SER A 164 3.23 3.45 -3.37
N LEU A 165 4.53 3.26 -3.61
CA LEU A 165 5.04 2.77 -4.89
C LEU A 165 5.59 1.34 -4.78
N LEU A 166 4.83 0.34 -5.24
CA LEU A 166 5.26 -1.04 -5.29
C LEU A 166 6.35 -1.27 -6.35
N MET A 167 7.42 -1.97 -5.96
CA MET A 167 8.46 -2.41 -6.90
C MET A 167 8.06 -3.73 -7.59
N ARG A 168 7.74 -3.67 -8.89
CA ARG A 168 7.34 -4.85 -9.68
C ARG A 168 8.47 -5.82 -10.00
N LYS A 169 9.71 -5.31 -10.09
CA LYS A 169 10.90 -6.06 -10.55
C LYS A 169 12.05 -6.01 -9.54
N LEU A 170 11.78 -6.45 -8.31
CA LEU A 170 12.79 -6.53 -7.24
C LEU A 170 13.90 -7.53 -7.55
N THR A 171 13.57 -8.63 -8.20
CA THR A 171 14.51 -9.72 -8.51
C THR A 171 14.40 -10.15 -9.96
N LYS A 172 15.36 -10.96 -10.41
CA LYS A 172 15.35 -11.58 -11.74
C LYS A 172 14.17 -12.55 -11.95
N ALA A 173 13.43 -12.90 -10.90
CA ALA A 173 12.29 -13.80 -10.97
C ALA A 173 11.04 -13.18 -11.63
N LYS A 174 11.11 -11.92 -12.09
CA LYS A 174 10.03 -11.21 -12.81
C LYS A 174 8.70 -11.21 -12.05
N ARG A 175 8.75 -11.09 -10.72
CA ARG A 175 7.59 -11.01 -9.83
C ARG A 175 7.77 -9.92 -8.77
N PRO A 176 6.68 -9.31 -8.28
CA PRO A 176 6.73 -8.17 -7.37
C PRO A 176 7.04 -8.52 -5.90
N TRP A 177 7.42 -9.76 -5.58
CA TRP A 177 7.75 -10.16 -4.22
C TRP A 177 9.09 -10.88 -4.10
N LEU A 178 9.73 -10.77 -2.94
CA LEU A 178 10.90 -11.55 -2.55
C LEU A 178 10.45 -12.86 -1.88
N ALA A 179 10.87 -14.01 -2.41
CA ALA A 179 10.59 -15.32 -1.81
C ALA A 179 11.65 -15.74 -0.79
N LYS A 180 11.33 -16.79 -0.04
CA LYS A 180 12.24 -17.39 0.93
C LYS A 180 13.56 -17.79 0.26
N GLY A 181 14.67 -17.39 0.87
CA GLY A 181 16.03 -17.61 0.39
C GLY A 181 16.55 -16.51 -0.52
N GLU A 182 15.67 -15.67 -1.09
CA GLU A 182 16.09 -14.57 -1.95
C GLU A 182 16.51 -13.34 -1.14
N SER A 183 17.30 -12.48 -1.77
CA SER A 183 17.74 -11.22 -1.19
C SER A 183 17.54 -10.05 -2.14
N TYR A 184 17.27 -8.88 -1.59
CA TYR A 184 17.20 -7.61 -2.31
C TYR A 184 18.09 -6.59 -1.61
N ARG A 185 18.80 -5.75 -2.38
CA ARG A 185 19.60 -4.64 -1.85
C ARG A 185 18.81 -3.36 -2.03
N ILE A 186 18.44 -2.75 -0.92
CA ILE A 186 17.83 -1.42 -0.92
C ILE A 186 18.91 -0.42 -1.32
N PRO A 187 18.66 0.49 -2.28
CA PRO A 187 19.65 1.48 -2.70
C PRO A 187 20.21 2.27 -1.51
N GLY A 188 21.54 2.38 -1.45
CA GLY A 188 22.23 3.14 -0.39
C GLY A 188 22.10 2.56 1.03
N SER A 189 21.49 1.38 1.21
CA SER A 189 21.13 0.85 2.51
C SER A 189 21.40 -0.66 2.62
N PHE A 190 20.60 -1.37 3.41
CA PHE A 190 20.75 -2.78 3.73
C PHE A 190 20.45 -3.71 2.55
N ARG A 191 21.08 -4.89 2.59
CA ARG A 191 20.59 -6.09 1.93
C ARG A 191 19.65 -6.84 2.86
N VAL A 192 18.43 -7.06 2.42
CA VAL A 192 17.44 -7.88 3.14
C VAL A 192 17.31 -9.26 2.49
N THR A 193 17.27 -10.30 3.32
CA THR A 193 17.02 -11.69 2.91
C THR A 193 15.78 -12.21 3.63
N LEU A 194 14.81 -12.79 2.91
CA LEU A 194 13.70 -13.53 3.54
C LEU A 194 14.19 -14.92 3.96
N THR A 195 14.41 -15.15 5.25
CA THR A 195 15.00 -16.42 5.76
C THR A 195 13.95 -17.46 6.13
N LYS A 196 12.77 -17.02 6.60
CA LYS A 196 11.61 -17.88 6.88
C LYS A 196 10.33 -17.22 6.37
N ALA A 197 9.41 -18.02 5.84
CA ALA A 197 8.11 -17.58 5.37
C ALA A 197 7.07 -18.66 5.72
N ALA A 198 6.13 -18.33 6.61
CA ALA A 198 5.07 -19.20 7.10
C ALA A 198 3.78 -18.37 7.29
N ASP A 199 2.62 -19.03 7.42
CA ASP A 199 1.32 -18.36 7.30
C ASP A 199 1.07 -17.20 8.26
N GLY A 200 1.61 -17.25 9.48
CA GLY A 200 1.49 -16.18 10.47
C GLY A 200 2.80 -15.47 10.77
N ARG A 201 3.90 -15.81 10.12
CA ARG A 201 5.22 -15.31 10.50
C ARG A 201 6.26 -15.40 9.39
N ALA A 202 7.07 -14.36 9.26
CA ALA A 202 8.31 -14.34 8.50
C ALA A 202 9.50 -13.96 9.38
N GLU A 203 10.69 -14.39 8.98
CA GLU A 203 11.96 -13.94 9.56
C GLU A 203 12.82 -13.39 8.43
N VAL A 204 13.28 -12.15 8.60
CA VAL A 204 14.12 -11.45 7.64
C VAL A 204 15.47 -11.13 8.26
N ARG A 205 16.51 -11.07 7.45
CA ARG A 205 17.87 -10.73 7.88
C ARG A 205 18.40 -9.56 7.08
N PHE A 206 18.80 -8.50 7.77
CA PHE A 206 19.45 -7.31 7.21
C PHE A 206 20.96 -7.42 7.35
N ARG A 207 21.69 -6.98 6.32
CA ARG A 207 23.16 -6.99 6.23
C ARG A 207 23.68 -5.80 5.45
#